data_AF-A0A800EXX0-F1
#
_entry.id   AF-A0A800EXX0-F1
#
_cell.length_a   1.000
_cell.length_b   1.000
_cell.length_c   1.000
_cell.angle_alpha   90.00
_cell.angle_beta   90.00
_cell.angle_gamma   90.00
#
_symmetry.space_group_name_H-M   'P 1'
#
loop_
_entity.id
_entity.type
_entity.pdbx_description
1 polymer ?
#
loop_
_entity_poly.entity_id
_entity_poly.type
_entity_poly.pdbx_seq_one_letter_code
_entity_poly.pdbx_strand_id
1 'polypeptide(L)'
;EHEGKPFYPGLVAFITSGPVVAICLDGPNAIAIARKVMGSTNPAEADPGTVRGDLAIDIGRNVIHGSANEEDAAREVALYFSDDELVDYTRAIDGWIIE
;
A
#
# COMPACT_ATOMS: atom_id res chain seq x y z
N GLU A 1 -8.45 -10.83 7.53
CA GLU A 1 -8.23 -11.63 6.30
C GLU A 1 -7.27 -12.82 6.41
N HIS A 2 -6.25 -12.78 7.28
CA HIS A 2 -5.24 -13.87 7.34
C HIS A 2 -5.28 -14.68 8.63
N GLU A 3 -6.13 -14.31 9.59
CA GLU A 3 -6.33 -15.06 10.81
C GLU A 3 -6.69 -16.53 10.51
N GLY A 4 -6.05 -17.46 11.20
CA GLY A 4 -6.18 -18.90 10.97
C GLY A 4 -5.26 -19.49 9.89
N LYS A 5 -4.56 -18.67 9.08
CA LYS A 5 -3.58 -19.19 8.12
C LYS A 5 -2.26 -19.55 8.82
N PRO A 6 -1.55 -20.62 8.39
CA PRO A 6 -0.31 -21.08 9.04
C PRO A 6 0.79 -20.01 9.14
N PHE A 7 0.86 -19.10 8.17
CA PHE A 7 1.87 -18.03 8.13
C PHE A 7 1.49 -16.79 8.95
N TYR A 8 0.25 -16.68 9.45
CA TYR A 8 -0.25 -15.47 10.08
C TYR A 8 0.54 -15.02 11.31
N PRO A 9 0.91 -15.91 12.26
CA PRO A 9 1.72 -15.49 13.41
C PRO A 9 3.07 -14.88 13.00
N GLY A 10 3.72 -15.45 11.98
CA GLY A 10 4.98 -14.93 11.44
C GLY A 10 4.80 -13.58 10.74
N LEU A 11 3.69 -13.39 10.02
CA LEU A 11 3.35 -12.11 9.40
C LEU A 11 3.17 -11.01 10.45
N VAL A 12 2.38 -11.27 11.50
CA VAL A 12 2.16 -10.31 12.59
C VAL A 12 3.48 -9.96 13.28
N ALA A 13 4.31 -10.96 13.59
CA ALA A 13 5.61 -10.72 14.19
C ALA A 13 6.53 -9.89 13.30
N PHE A 14 6.47 -10.08 11.97
CA PHE A 14 7.28 -9.33 11.02
C PHE A 14 6.85 -7.86 10.93
N ILE A 15 5.55 -7.58 10.69
CA ILE A 15 5.07 -6.20 10.48
C ILE A 15 5.16 -5.33 11.74
N THR A 16 5.22 -5.96 12.92
CA THR A 16 5.38 -5.27 14.22
C THR A 16 6.83 -5.24 14.71
N SER A 17 7.78 -5.79 13.96
CA SER A 17 9.20 -5.88 14.38
C SER A 17 9.97 -4.55 14.27
N GLY A 18 9.38 -3.52 13.66
CA GLY A 18 10.01 -2.23 13.47
C GLY A 18 8.99 -1.15 13.08
N PRO A 19 9.43 0.12 12.98
CA PRO A 19 8.57 1.21 12.55
C PRO A 19 8.14 1.03 11.09
N VAL A 20 6.94 1.51 10.78
CA VAL A 20 6.40 1.57 9.42
C VAL A 20 6.07 3.01 9.06
N VAL A 21 6.05 3.31 7.77
CA VAL A 21 5.50 4.57 7.25
C VAL A 21 4.13 4.27 6.67
N ALA A 22 3.09 4.84 7.27
CA ALA A 22 1.73 4.78 6.74
C ALA A 22 1.48 6.02 5.87
N ILE A 23 0.81 5.82 4.72
CA ILE A 23 0.47 6.89 3.78
C ILE A 23 -0.96 6.66 3.29
N CYS A 24 -1.80 7.70 3.32
CA CYS A 24 -3.08 7.72 2.63
C CYS A 24 -2.93 8.53 1.34
N LEU A 25 -3.33 7.95 0.20
CA LEU A 25 -3.27 8.59 -1.11
C LEU A 25 -4.68 8.79 -1.65
N ASP A 26 -4.96 9.97 -2.17
CA ASP A 26 -6.22 10.31 -2.84
C ASP A 26 -5.99 10.68 -4.30
N GLY A 27 -6.98 10.37 -5.14
CA GLY A 27 -7.00 10.71 -6.56
C GLY A 27 -7.70 9.68 -7.45
N PRO A 28 -7.87 9.99 -8.74
CA PRO A 28 -8.56 9.12 -9.68
C PRO A 28 -7.89 7.74 -9.77
N ASN A 29 -8.66 6.68 -9.52
CA ASN A 29 -8.19 5.29 -9.54
C ASN A 29 -6.97 5.01 -8.62
N ALA A 30 -6.81 5.77 -7.53
CA ALA A 30 -5.63 5.72 -6.66
C ALA A 30 -5.24 4.29 -6.24
N ILE A 31 -6.20 3.44 -5.87
CA ILE A 31 -5.94 2.06 -5.44
C ILE A 31 -5.30 1.23 -6.57
N ALA A 32 -5.90 1.25 -7.76
CA ALA A 32 -5.40 0.49 -8.91
C ALA A 32 -4.03 1.01 -9.36
N ILE A 33 -3.84 2.32 -9.38
CA ILE A 33 -2.56 2.96 -9.75
C ILE A 33 -1.47 2.64 -8.73
N ALA A 34 -1.75 2.77 -7.43
CA ALA A 34 -0.80 2.45 -6.36
C ALA A 34 -0.35 1.00 -6.46
N ARG A 35 -1.29 0.05 -6.62
CA ARG A 35 -0.95 -1.37 -6.82
C ARG A 35 -0.11 -1.62 -8.06
N LYS A 36 -0.40 -0.91 -9.16
CA LYS A 36 0.39 -1.00 -10.39
C LYS A 36 1.83 -0.51 -10.17
N VAL A 37 2.01 0.61 -9.46
CA VAL A 37 3.33 1.16 -9.11
C VAL A 37 4.09 0.22 -8.17
N MET A 38 3.39 -0.42 -7.22
CA MET A 38 4.01 -1.39 -6.31
C MET A 38 4.55 -2.63 -7.04
N GLY A 39 3.84 -3.12 -8.07
CA GLY A 39 4.15 -4.35 -8.78
C GLY A 39 3.56 -5.61 -8.12
N SER A 40 3.70 -6.75 -8.81
CA SER A 40 3.21 -8.06 -8.37
C SER A 40 3.64 -8.41 -6.94
N THR A 41 2.79 -9.12 -6.18
CA THR A 41 3.08 -9.49 -4.78
C THR A 41 4.36 -10.31 -4.63
N ASN A 42 4.61 -11.22 -5.57
CA ASN A 42 5.87 -11.93 -5.72
C ASN A 42 6.85 -11.04 -6.50
N PRO A 43 7.95 -10.55 -5.89
CA PRO A 43 8.92 -9.70 -6.58
C PRO A 43 9.53 -10.34 -7.84
N ALA A 44 9.65 -11.67 -7.88
CA ALA A 44 10.15 -12.38 -9.05
C ALA A 44 9.23 -12.28 -10.29
N GLU A 45 7.97 -11.88 -10.09
CA GLU A 45 6.94 -11.66 -11.12
C GLU A 45 6.62 -10.17 -11.29
N ALA A 46 7.35 -9.27 -10.62
CA ALA A 46 7.14 -7.84 -10.72
C ALA A 46 7.98 -7.25 -11.86
N ASP A 47 7.38 -6.40 -12.67
CA ASP A 47 8.07 -5.77 -13.79
C ASP A 47 9.13 -4.76 -13.32
N PRO A 48 10.25 -4.59 -14.06
CA PRO A 48 11.21 -3.52 -13.82
C PRO A 48 10.54 -2.13 -13.82
N GLY A 49 10.97 -1.25 -12.91
CA GLY A 49 10.38 0.07 -12.69
C GLY A 49 9.22 0.08 -11.68
N THR A 50 8.77 -1.08 -11.20
CA THR A 50 7.86 -1.17 -10.05
C THR A 50 8.66 -1.23 -8.74
N VAL A 51 8.06 -0.80 -7.63
CA VAL A 51 8.74 -0.81 -6.33
C VAL A 51 9.30 -2.19 -5.98
N ARG A 52 8.50 -3.25 -6.19
CA ARG A 52 8.92 -4.63 -5.88
C ARG A 52 9.90 -5.18 -6.91
N GLY A 53 9.74 -4.87 -8.19
CA GLY A 53 10.66 -5.30 -9.23
C GLY A 53 12.07 -4.72 -9.04
N ASP A 54 12.16 -3.48 -8.56
CA ASP A 54 13.44 -2.79 -8.39
C ASP A 54 14.09 -3.03 -7.01
N LEU A 55 13.30 -3.25 -5.96
CA LEU A 55 13.79 -3.19 -4.56
C LEU A 55 13.57 -4.47 -3.73
N ALA A 56 12.89 -5.48 -4.27
CA ALA A 56 12.58 -6.69 -3.53
C ALA A 56 13.04 -7.97 -4.25
N ILE A 57 13.25 -9.04 -3.47
CA ILE A 57 13.65 -10.35 -3.98
C ILE A 57 12.71 -11.44 -3.44
N ASP A 58 12.35 -11.38 -2.16
CA ASP A 58 11.56 -12.40 -1.47
C ASP A 58 10.12 -11.93 -1.22
N ILE A 59 9.14 -12.82 -1.42
CA ILE A 59 7.71 -12.54 -1.23
C ILE A 59 7.37 -12.07 0.19
N GLY A 60 8.06 -12.59 1.21
CA GLY A 60 7.91 -12.17 2.61
C GLY A 60 8.67 -10.91 2.99
N ARG A 61 9.44 -10.33 2.05
CA ARG A 61 10.23 -9.09 2.19
C ARG A 61 10.03 -8.20 0.97
N ASN A 62 8.77 -7.95 0.61
CA ASN A 62 8.39 -7.24 -0.61
C ASN A 62 8.16 -5.72 -0.42
N VAL A 63 8.78 -5.13 0.62
CA VAL A 63 8.96 -3.69 0.87
C VAL A 63 7.69 -2.89 1.21
N ILE A 64 6.55 -3.12 0.54
CA ILE A 64 5.39 -2.23 0.58
C ILE A 64 4.06 -2.99 0.60
N HIS A 65 3.08 -2.46 1.35
CA HIS A 65 1.67 -2.88 1.38
C HIS A 65 0.78 -1.85 0.67
N GLY A 66 -0.37 -2.28 0.17
CA GLY A 66 -1.38 -1.42 -0.42
C GLY A 66 -2.71 -2.17 -0.52
N SER A 67 -3.80 -1.46 -0.24
CA SER A 67 -5.16 -2.01 -0.19
C SER A 67 -5.57 -2.61 -1.53
N ALA A 68 -6.34 -3.72 -1.51
CA ALA A 68 -6.64 -4.45 -2.73
C ALA A 68 -7.82 -3.86 -3.52
N ASN A 69 -8.77 -3.23 -2.82
CA ASN A 69 -10.03 -2.68 -3.33
C ASN A 69 -10.52 -1.55 -2.38
N GLU A 70 -11.67 -0.95 -2.70
CA GLU A 70 -12.25 0.17 -1.94
C GLU A 70 -12.67 -0.20 -0.52
N GLU A 71 -13.20 -1.40 -0.30
CA GLU A 71 -13.59 -1.89 1.03
C GLU A 71 -12.37 -2.03 1.94
N ASP A 72 -11.29 -2.62 1.41
CA ASP A 72 -10.03 -2.74 2.11
C ASP A 72 -9.41 -1.37 2.40
N ALA A 73 -9.44 -0.46 1.43
CA ALA A 73 -8.90 0.88 1.59
C ALA A 73 -9.62 1.65 2.70
N ALA A 74 -10.96 1.65 2.70
CA ALA A 74 -11.75 2.32 3.73
C ALA A 74 -11.46 1.74 5.13
N ARG A 75 -11.42 0.40 5.24
CA ARG A 75 -11.11 -0.31 6.49
C ARG A 75 -9.69 -0.01 6.98
N GLU A 76 -8.71 -0.01 6.09
CA GLU A 76 -7.29 0.17 6.44
C GLU A 76 -6.97 1.62 6.78
N VAL A 77 -7.52 2.60 6.05
CA VAL A 77 -7.34 4.02 6.37
C VAL A 77 -7.88 4.31 7.77
N ALA A 78 -9.10 3.87 8.09
CA ALA A 78 -9.69 4.05 9.41
C ALA A 78 -8.96 3.29 10.54
N LEU A 79 -8.15 2.29 10.20
CA LEU A 79 -7.32 1.57 11.17
C LEU A 79 -6.03 2.34 11.52
N TYR A 80 -5.43 3.01 10.54
CA TYR A 80 -4.13 3.68 10.68
C TYR A 80 -4.23 5.18 11.00
N PHE A 81 -5.33 5.83 10.63
CA PHE A 81 -5.50 7.27 10.74
C PHE A 81 -6.85 7.60 11.38
N SER A 82 -6.82 8.59 12.27
CA SER A 82 -8.00 9.34 12.68
C SER A 82 -8.38 10.38 11.62
N ASP A 83 -9.63 10.84 11.64
CA ASP A 83 -10.12 11.83 10.67
C ASP A 83 -9.32 13.15 10.70
N ASP A 84 -8.76 13.53 11.85
CA ASP A 84 -7.95 14.75 11.99
C ASP A 84 -6.50 14.61 11.49
N GLU A 85 -6.03 13.38 11.26
CA GLU A 85 -4.74 13.11 10.62
C GLU A 85 -4.83 13.13 9.08
N LEU A 86 -6.05 13.09 8.53
CA LEU A 86 -6.30 13.20 7.11
C LEU A 86 -6.39 14.67 6.70
N VAL A 87 -5.37 15.13 5.96
CA VAL A 87 -5.28 16.53 5.53
C VAL A 87 -5.90 16.68 4.15
N ASP A 88 -6.98 17.45 4.07
CA ASP A 88 -7.56 17.91 2.80
C ASP A 88 -6.85 19.18 2.33
N TYR A 89 -6.39 19.18 1.08
CA TYR A 89 -5.69 20.30 0.47
C TYR A 89 -5.75 20.23 -1.05
N THR A 90 -5.78 21.39 -1.70
CA THR A 90 -5.67 21.49 -3.16
C THR A 90 -4.21 21.68 -3.57
N ARG A 91 -3.76 20.95 -4.59
CA ARG A 91 -2.41 21.11 -5.14
C ARG A 91 -2.45 22.15 -6.25
N ALA A 92 -1.42 23.00 -6.30
CA ALA A 92 -1.26 24.00 -7.36
C ALA A 92 -1.20 23.40 -8.78
N ILE A 93 -0.94 22.09 -8.88
CA ILE A 93 -0.80 21.35 -10.15
C ILE A 93 -2.06 20.59 -10.58
N ASP A 94 -3.12 20.53 -9.75
CA ASP A 94 -4.26 19.67 -10.03
C ASP A 94 -4.92 19.97 -11.38
N GLY A 95 -5.12 21.25 -11.70
CA GLY A 95 -5.70 21.68 -12.99
C GLY A 95 -4.82 21.42 -14.23
N TRP A 96 -3.59 20.93 -14.04
CA TRP A 96 -2.71 20.50 -15.15
C TRP A 96 -2.64 18.97 -15.31
N ILE A 97 -3.15 18.21 -14.32
CA ILE A 97 -2.99 16.76 -14.23
C ILE A 97 -4.36 16.05 -14.28
N ILE A 98 -5.43 16.73 -13.86
CA ILE A 98 -6.79 16.21 -13.78
C ILE A 98 -7.69 17.17 -14.58
N GLU A 99 -8.45 16.62 -15.52
CA GLU A 99 -9.49 17.31 -16.29
C GLU A 99 -10.85 17.21 -15.60
#